data_AF-A0A9E1XNA2-F1
#
_entry.id   AF-A0A9E1XNA2-F1
#
_cell.length_a   1.000
_cell.length_b   1.000
_cell.length_c   1.000
_cell.angle_alpha   90.00
_cell.angle_beta   90.00
_cell.angle_gamma   90.00
#
_symmetry.space_group_name_H-M   'P 1'
#
loop_
_entity.id
_entity.type
_entity.pdbx_description
1 polymer ?
#
loop_
_entity_poly.entity_id
_entity_poly.type
_entity_poly.pdbx_seq_one_letter_code
_entity_poly.pdbx_strand_id
1 'polypeptide(L)' 'TELRLATETLGEAQRRYRKGLSDYIPVLSSLSAKQRVELGVVSARADLLRNRVGLNQAVGGQLPLLNPEPGKSTE' A
#
# COMPACT_ATOMS: atom_id res chain seq x y z
N THR A 1 9.78 -9.23 -7.20
CA THR A 1 9.20 -8.24 -6.27
C THR A 1 8.90 -8.94 -4.96
N GLU A 2 9.24 -8.33 -3.83
CA GLU A 2 9.26 -8.92 -2.48
C GLU A 2 7.98 -9.66 -2.08
N LEU A 3 6.81 -9.16 -2.49
CA LEU A 3 5.52 -9.82 -2.23
C LEU A 3 5.45 -11.24 -2.81
N ARG A 4 6.05 -11.46 -3.99
CA ARG A 4 6.12 -12.79 -4.61
C ARG A 4 6.95 -13.74 -3.75
N LEU A 5 8.12 -13.29 -3.29
CA LEU A 5 9.00 -14.08 -2.43
C LEU A 5 8.33 -14.42 -1.09
N ALA A 6 7.66 -13.45 -0.46
CA ALA A 6 6.93 -13.69 0.77
C ALA A 6 5.77 -14.68 0.59
N THR A 7 5.10 -14.65 -0.56
CA THR A 7 4.04 -15.62 -0.91
C THR A 7 4.60 -17.02 -1.13
N GLU A 8 5.71 -17.15 -1.85
CA GLU A 8 6.40 -18.43 -2.05
C GLU A 8 6.90 -19.03 -0.73
N THR A 9 7.44 -18.17 0.15
CA THR A 9 7.92 -18.55 1.49
C THR A 9 6.79 -19.08 2.37
N LEU A 10 5.63 -18.41 2.40
CA LEU A 10 4.45 -18.90 3.09
C LEU A 10 3.99 -20.25 2.52
N GLY A 11 3.97 -20.38 1.20
CA GLY A 11 3.60 -21.63 0.53
C GLY A 11 4.53 -22.79 0.91
N GLU A 12 5.83 -22.56 1.01
CA GLU A 12 6.79 -23.57 1.45
C GLU A 12 6.64 -23.92 2.94
N ALA A 13 6.44 -22.92 3.81
CA ALA A 13 6.18 -23.17 5.23
C ALA A 13 4.92 -24.03 5.43
N GLN A 14 3.83 -23.74 4.71
CA GLN A 14 2.61 -24.54 4.72
C GLN A 14 2.84 -25.98 4.21
N ARG A 15 3.64 -26.15 3.14
CA ARG A 15 3.99 -27.48 2.63
C ARG A 15 4.75 -28.30 3.67
N ARG A 16 5.72 -27.71 4.37
CA ARG A 16 6.50 -28.40 5.42
C ARG A 16 5.64 -28.78 6.61
N TYR A 17 4.78 -27.87 7.07
CA TYR A 17 3.83 -28.15 8.14
C TYR A 17 2.89 -29.31 7.78
N ARG A 18 2.30 -29.30 6.58
CA ARG A 18 1.40 -30.38 6.10
C ARG A 18 2.09 -31.74 5.98
N LYS A 19 3.41 -31.74 5.77
CA LYS A 19 4.22 -32.97 5.73
C LYS A 19 4.73 -33.40 7.11
N GLY A 20 4.40 -32.67 8.18
CA GLY A 20 4.92 -32.93 9.52
C GLY A 20 6.41 -32.64 9.69
N LEU A 21 7.02 -31.92 8.74
CA LEU A 21 8.46 -31.60 8.72
C LEU A 21 8.80 -30.36 9.56
N SER A 22 7.80 -29.66 10.06
CA SER A 22 7.94 -28.41 10.79
C SER A 22 6.70 -28.17 11.64
N ASP A 23 6.89 -27.56 12.80
CA ASP A 23 5.80 -27.02 13.61
C ASP A 23 5.05 -25.89 12.88
N TYR A 24 3.97 -25.41 13.48
CA TYR A 24 3.12 -24.38 12.89
C TYR A 24 3.64 -22.94 13.06
N ILE A 25 4.55 -22.69 14.01
CA ILE A 25 5.10 -21.34 14.26
C ILE A 25 5.76 -20.71 13.00
N PRO A 26 6.55 -21.44 12.18
CA PRO A 26 7.05 -20.94 10.90
C PRO A 26 5.97 -20.50 9.90
N VAL A 27 4.78 -21.11 9.93
CA VAL A 27 3.65 -20.69 9.09
C VAL A 27 3.13 -19.32 9.54
N LEU A 28 2.96 -19.12 10.85
CA LEU A 28 2.51 -17.84 11.40
C LEU A 28 3.52 -16.72 11.18
N SER A 29 4.81 -17.04 11.32
CA SER A 29 5.89 -16.07 11.07
C SER A 29 5.95 -15.65 9.59
N SER A 30 5.88 -16.61 8.67
CA SER A 30 5.84 -16.32 7.22
C SER A 30 4.57 -15.59 6.79
N LEU A 31 3.42 -15.89 7.41
CA LEU A 31 2.17 -15.16 7.18
C LEU A 31 2.27 -13.70 7.63
N SER A 32 2.79 -13.47 8.84
CA SER A 32 2.99 -12.12 9.38
C SER A 32 3.96 -11.31 8.53
N ALA A 33 5.02 -11.95 8.04
CA ALA A 33 5.96 -11.33 7.11
C ALA A 33 5.29 -10.93 5.78
N LYS A 34 4.48 -11.81 5.18
CA LYS A 34 3.71 -11.50 3.96
C LYS A 34 2.79 -10.30 4.17
N GLN A 35 2.02 -10.29 5.25
CA GLN A 35 1.09 -9.20 5.56
C GLN A 35 1.81 -7.85 5.74
N ARG A 36 2.99 -7.85 6.38
CA ARG A 36 3.81 -6.63 6.50
C ARG A 36 4.23 -6.09 5.13
N VAL A 37 4.62 -6.96 4.21
CA VAL A 37 4.97 -6.57 2.83
C VAL A 37 3.75 -6.02 2.08
N GLU A 38 2.59 -6.64 2.24
CA GLU A 38 1.33 -6.16 1.63
C GLU A 38 0.98 -4.75 2.11
N LEU A 39 1.04 -4.51 3.43
CA LEU A 39 0.82 -3.18 4.00
C LEU A 39 1.85 -2.16 3.49
N GLY A 40 3.11 -2.57 3.35
CA GLY A 40 4.17 -1.72 2.76
C GLY A 40 3.84 -1.30 1.33
N VAL A 41 3.34 -2.22 0.49
CA VAL A 41 2.91 -1.91 -0.88
C VAL A 41 1.75 -0.92 -0.89
N VAL A 42 0.77 -1.07 0.01
CA VAL A 42 -0.35 -0.14 0.12
C VAL A 42 0.12 1.24 0.57
N SER A 43 1.00 1.32 1.57
CA SER A 43 1.58 2.58 2.04
C SER A 43 2.34 3.28 0.92
N ALA A 44 3.22 2.57 0.22
CA ALA A 44 4.00 3.14 -0.88
C ALA A 44 3.12 3.71 -2.00
N ARG A 45 1.98 3.08 -2.28
CA ARG A 45 0.99 3.60 -3.23
C ARG A 45 0.31 4.86 -2.70
N ALA A 46 -0.07 4.89 -1.42
CA ALA A 46 -0.66 6.06 -0.81
C ALA A 46 0.32 7.25 -0.80
N ASP A 47 1.59 6.99 -0.50
CA ASP A 47 2.64 8.01 -0.48
C ASP A 47 2.93 8.55 -1.88
N LEU A 48 2.91 7.69 -2.91
CA LEU A 48 2.98 8.14 -4.30
C LEU A 48 1.85 9.12 -4.65
N LEU A 49 0.62 8.82 -4.25
CA LEU A 49 -0.52 9.71 -4.50
C LEU A 49 -0.40 11.03 -3.74
N ARG A 50 -0.03 10.97 -2.46
CA ARG A 50 0.22 12.18 -1.65
C ARG A 50 1.31 13.05 -2.26
N ASN A 51 2.41 12.45 -2.70
CA ASN A 51 3.51 13.17 -3.34
C ASN A 51 3.06 13.82 -4.66
N ARG A 52 2.19 13.16 -5.45
CA ARG A 52 1.62 13.76 -6.67
C ARG A 52 0.73 14.96 -6.36
N VAL A 53 -0.14 14.85 -5.37
CA VAL A 53 -1.01 15.96 -4.94
C VAL A 53 -0.17 17.11 -4.38
N GLY A 54 0.79 16.81 -3.50
CA GLY A 54 1.67 17.81 -2.91
C GLY A 54 2.53 18.51 -3.97
N LEU A 55 3.06 17.77 -4.95
CA LEU A 55 3.77 18.36 -6.09
C LEU A 55 2.86 19.28 -6.90
N ASN A 56 1.63 18.87 -7.19
CA ASN A 56 0.66 19.71 -7.90
C ASN A 56 0.42 21.03 -7.15
N GLN A 57 0.18 20.96 -5.84
CA GLN A 57 0.00 22.14 -4.98
C GLN A 57 1.26 23.04 -4.96
N ALA A 58 2.45 22.45 -4.78
CA ALA A 58 3.72 23.19 -4.69
C ALA A 58 4.10 23.92 -5.99
N VAL A 59 3.72 23.37 -7.15
CA VAL A 59 3.94 24.00 -8.46
C VAL A 59 2.92 25.12 -8.74
N GLY A 60 1.94 25.33 -7.86
CA GLY A 60 0.91 26.38 -7.97
C GLY A 60 -0.52 25.84 -8.01
N GLY A 61 -0.77 24.64 -7.49
CA GLY A 61 -2.02 23.91 -7.66
C GLY A 61 -3.21 24.53 -6.92
N GLN A 62 -3.95 25.39 -7.62
CA GLN A 62 -5.37 25.23 -8.02
C GLN A 62 -5.69 26.42 -8.94
N LEU A 63 -5.88 26.19 -10.25
CA LEU A 63 -6.48 27.23 -11.10
C LEU A 63 -7.88 27.56 -10.53
N PRO A 64 -8.29 28.83 -10.43
CA PRO A 64 -9.54 29.27 -9.80
C PRO A 64 -10.83 28.58 -10.28
N LEU A 65 -10.78 27.82 -11.38
CA LEU A 65 -11.91 27.19 -12.03
C LEU A 65 -12.64 26.13 -11.19
N LEU A 66 -12.05 25.65 -10.07
CA LEU A 66 -12.72 24.73 -9.13
C LEU A 66 -13.13 25.39 -7.80
N ASN A 67 -13.11 26.72 -7.74
CA ASN A 67 -13.88 27.47 -6.76
C ASN A 67 -15.06 28.08 -7.54
N PRO A 68 -16.30 27.57 -7.45
CA PRO A 68 -17.43 28.42 -7.79
C PRO A 68 -17.34 29.60 -6.81
N GLU A 69 -16.91 30.75 -7.31
CA GLU A 69 -16.77 32.02 -6.59
C GLU A 69 -17.86 32.14 -5.51
N PRO A 70 -17.52 32.28 -4.22
CA PRO A 70 -18.49 32.64 -3.21
C PRO A 70 -18.93 34.10 -3.43
N GLY A 71 -19.89 34.27 -4.35
CA GLY A 71 -20.72 35.45 -4.54
C GLY A 71 -20.03 36.66 -5.15
N LYS A 72 -20.05 36.78 -6.49
CA LYS A 72 -20.27 38.01 -7.29
C LYS A 72 -20.84 37.56 -8.64
N SER A 73 -22.06 37.89 -9.06
CA SER A 73 -22.62 39.22 -9.34
C SER A 73 -24.16 39.11 -9.20
N THR A 74 -24.88 39.89 -8.40
CA THR A 74 -25.28 41.31 -8.61
C THR A 74 -26.04 41.52 -9.92
N GLU A 75 -27.38 41.45 -9.85
CA GLU A 75 -28.36 42.46 -10.34
C GLU A 75 -29.78 42.05 -9.92
#